data_AF-A0A949ZHN3-F1
#
_entry.id   AF-A0A949ZHN3-F1
#
_cell.length_a   1.000
_cell.length_b   1.000
_cell.length_c   1.000
_cell.angle_alpha   90.00
_cell.angle_beta   90.00
_cell.angle_gamma   90.00
#
_symmetry.space_group_name_H-M   'P 1'
#
loop_
_entity.id
_entity.type
_entity.pdbx_description
1 polymer ?
#
loop_
_entity_poly.entity_id
_entity_poly.type
_entity_poly.pdbx_seq_one_letter_code
_entity_poly.pdbx_strand_id
1 'polypeptide(L)'
;MEPDKYIQSFFDSIRTQLDETKVGKDGTTARYRDAVVAAKWANDLWEVELRSQEQEPVRRQYDPFVARSSESAANYFVDALLRASGQEPAPRPITSRFNRVKR
;
A
#
# COMPACT_ATOMS: atom_id res chain seq x y z
N MET A 1 4.39 19.13 -0.90
CA MET A 1 3.41 18.21 -0.26
C MET A 1 4.18 17.51 0.84
N GLU A 2 3.71 17.56 2.08
CA GLU A 2 4.47 17.05 3.22
C GLU A 2 4.52 15.51 3.20
N PRO A 3 5.67 14.90 3.55
CA PRO A 3 5.87 13.45 3.58
C PRO A 3 4.79 12.71 4.39
N ASP A 4 4.33 13.30 5.49
CA ASP A 4 3.27 12.74 6.34
C ASP A 4 1.90 12.68 5.66
N LYS A 5 1.57 13.65 4.80
CA LYS A 5 0.31 13.66 4.06
C LYS A 5 0.24 12.52 3.05
N TYR A 6 1.37 12.14 2.45
CA TYR A 6 1.44 10.98 1.56
C TYR A 6 1.15 9.67 2.29
N ILE A 7 1.75 9.49 3.46
CA ILE A 7 1.53 8.31 4.30
C ILE A 7 0.07 8.24 4.74
N GLN A 8 -0.50 9.36 5.20
CA GLN A 8 -1.90 9.41 5.61
C GLN A 8 -2.86 9.07 4.46
N SER A 9 -2.69 9.67 3.28
CA SER A 9 -3.52 9.36 2.11
C SER A 9 -3.40 7.90 1.66
N PHE A 10 -2.22 7.29 1.80
CA PHE A 10 -2.02 5.86 1.53
C PHE A 10 -2.84 4.99 2.49
N PHE A 11 -2.74 5.22 3.79
CA PHE A 11 -3.50 4.45 4.77
C PHE A 11 -4.99 4.70 4.70
N ASP A 12 -5.42 5.92 4.38
CA ASP A 12 -6.83 6.23 4.16
C ASP A 12 -7.36 5.46 2.94
N SER A 13 -6.59 5.42 1.84
CA SER A 13 -6.94 4.62 0.64
C SER A 13 -7.02 3.12 0.93
N ILE A 14 -6.15 2.60 1.81
CA ILE A 14 -6.23 1.20 2.27
C ILE A 14 -7.50 1.01 3.09
N ARG A 15 -7.77 1.88 4.06
CA ARG A 15 -8.95 1.80 4.93
C ARG A 15 -10.25 1.86 4.13
N THR A 16 -10.33 2.73 3.12
CA THR A 16 -11.51 2.80 2.23
C THR A 16 -11.75 1.48 1.48
N GLN A 17 -10.69 0.74 1.14
CA GLN A 17 -10.81 -0.52 0.41
C GLN A 17 -10.91 -1.74 1.35
N LEU A 18 -10.33 -1.64 2.53
CA LEU A 18 -10.26 -2.66 3.57
C LEU A 18 -10.70 -2.03 4.89
N ASP A 19 -12.01 -1.98 5.12
CA ASP A 19 -12.61 -1.34 6.30
C ASP A 19 -12.11 -1.93 7.63
N GLU A 20 -11.74 -3.22 7.65
CA GLU A 20 -11.17 -3.88 8.83
C GLU A 20 -9.74 -3.41 9.18
N THR A 21 -9.13 -2.54 8.35
CA THR A 21 -7.77 -2.04 8.56
C THR A 21 -7.72 -1.07 9.73
N LYS A 22 -6.96 -1.42 10.76
CA LYS A 22 -6.72 -0.58 11.93
C LYS A 22 -5.40 0.17 11.77
N VAL A 23 -5.48 1.48 11.50
CA VAL A 23 -4.32 2.36 11.49
C VAL A 23 -3.86 2.64 12.92
N GLY A 24 -2.57 2.49 13.20
CA GLY A 24 -1.96 2.77 14.50
C GLY A 24 -2.02 4.26 14.86
N LYS A 25 -1.89 4.58 16.15
CA LYS A 25 -1.92 5.98 16.64
C LYS A 25 -0.83 6.86 15.99
N ASP A 26 0.29 6.25 15.60
CA ASP A 26 1.40 6.93 14.94
C ASP A 26 1.11 7.32 13.48
N GLY A 27 -0.01 6.86 12.89
CA GLY A 27 -0.39 7.18 11.51
C GLY A 27 0.54 6.61 10.43
N THR A 28 1.56 5.85 10.82
CA THR A 28 2.61 5.27 9.97
C THR A 28 2.53 3.75 9.88
N THR A 29 1.57 3.14 10.57
CA THR A 29 1.37 1.69 10.57
C THR A 29 -0.10 1.38 10.46
N ALA A 30 -0.45 0.27 9.82
CA ALA A 30 -1.79 -0.27 9.85
C ALA A 30 -1.77 -1.79 9.89
N ARG A 31 -2.75 -2.36 10.57
CA ARG A 31 -2.92 -3.80 10.69
C ARG A 31 -4.22 -4.22 10.02
N TYR A 32 -4.14 -5.26 9.20
CA TYR A 32 -5.29 -5.92 8.61
C TYR A 32 -5.17 -7.42 8.90
N ARG A 33 -6.08 -7.94 9.72
CA ARG A 33 -6.06 -9.33 10.22
C ARG A 33 -4.70 -9.70 10.85
N ASP A 34 -3.99 -10.66 10.28
CA ASP A 34 -2.66 -11.15 10.70
C ASP A 34 -1.50 -10.50 9.92
N ALA A 35 -1.81 -9.55 9.05
CA ALA A 35 -0.83 -8.76 8.32
C ALA A 35 -0.70 -7.34 8.90
N VAL A 36 0.52 -6.84 8.98
CA VAL A 36 0.87 -5.50 9.44
C VAL A 36 1.61 -4.79 8.31
N VAL A 37 1.10 -3.66 7.89
CA VAL A 37 1.78 -2.78 6.93
C VAL A 37 2.33 -1.56 7.68
N ALA A 38 3.61 -1.29 7.51
CA ALA A 38 4.33 -0.16 8.09
C ALA A 38 4.86 0.71 6.96
N ALA A 39 4.73 2.01 7.10
CA ALA A 39 5.11 3.00 6.11
C ALA A 39 5.96 4.07 6.80
N LYS A 40 7.18 4.28 6.33
CA LYS A 40 8.14 5.20 6.95
C LYS A 40 8.94 5.94 5.88
N TRP A 41 9.55 7.05 6.28
CA TRP A 41 10.48 7.80 5.45
C TRP A 41 11.91 7.36 5.74
N ALA A 42 12.68 7.03 4.70
CA ALA A 42 14.10 6.75 4.81
C ALA A 42 14.83 7.17 3.54
N ASN A 43 15.95 7.90 3.68
CA ASN A 43 16.78 8.38 2.55
C ASN A 43 15.96 9.16 1.50
N ASP A 44 15.09 10.08 1.93
CA ASP A 44 14.19 10.85 1.07
C ASP A 44 13.16 10.02 0.27
N LEU A 45 13.10 8.71 0.54
CA LEU A 45 12.17 7.78 -0.07
C LEU A 45 11.14 7.30 0.95
N TRP A 46 9.96 6.97 0.43
CA TRP A 46 8.88 6.40 1.19
C TRP A 46 8.98 4.87 1.17
N GLU A 47 9.37 4.28 2.30
CA GLU A 47 9.46 2.83 2.46
C GLU A 47 8.15 2.27 3.03
N VAL A 48 7.59 1.26 2.37
CA VAL A 48 6.44 0.50 2.84
C VAL A 48 6.85 -0.95 3.01
N GLU A 49 6.60 -1.49 4.19
CA GLU A 49 6.86 -2.87 4.57
C GLU A 49 5.55 -3.55 4.94
N LEU A 50 5.27 -4.70 4.35
CA LEU A 50 4.18 -5.58 4.72
C LEU A 50 4.76 -6.82 5.41
N ARG A 51 4.31 -7.09 6.63
CA ARG A 51 4.65 -8.27 7.40
C ARG A 51 3.41 -9.12 7.58
N SER A 52 3.49 -10.38 7.19
CA SER A 52 2.42 -11.35 7.38
C SER A 52 2.99 -12.56 8.12
N GLN A 53 2.20 -13.23 8.97
CA GLN A 53 2.69 -14.42 9.66
C GLN A 53 3.00 -15.58 8.69
N GLU A 54 2.30 -15.65 7.56
CA GLU A 54 2.39 -16.76 6.61
C GLU A 54 3.32 -16.50 5.42
N GLN A 55 3.78 -15.25 5.22
CA GLN A 55 4.57 -14.86 4.04
C GLN A 55 5.79 -14.02 4.41
N GLU A 56 6.82 -14.07 3.57
CA GLU A 56 8.01 -13.24 3.74
C GLU A 56 7.65 -11.75 3.74
N PRO A 57 8.33 -10.93 4.56
CA PRO A 57 8.04 -9.51 4.64
C PRO A 57 8.34 -8.82 3.31
N VAL A 58 7.32 -8.23 2.70
CA VAL A 58 7.43 -7.51 1.44
C VAL A 58 7.81 -6.07 1.72
N ARG A 59 8.98 -5.64 1.25
CA ARG A 59 9.45 -4.25 1.35
C ARG A 59 9.46 -3.60 -0.02
N ARG A 60 8.93 -2.38 -0.11
CA ARG A 60 9.02 -1.53 -1.30
C ARG A 60 9.32 -0.09 -0.94
N GLN A 61 10.07 0.56 -1.81
CA GLN A 61 10.38 1.97 -1.70
C GLN A 61 9.70 2.73 -2.84
N TYR A 62 9.19 3.90 -2.54
CA TYR A 62 8.46 4.76 -3.44
C TYR A 62 9.00 6.18 -3.38
N ASP A 63 9.02 6.84 -4.52
CA ASP A 63 9.46 8.21 -4.62
C ASP A 63 8.26 9.17 -4.55
N PRO A 64 8.20 10.11 -3.57
CA PRO A 64 7.10 11.08 -3.45
C PRO A 64 6.96 12.04 -4.62
N PHE A 65 8.04 12.31 -5.36
CA PHE A 65 7.98 13.20 -6.51
C PHE A 65 7.23 12.52 -7.68
N VAL A 66 7.03 11.21 -7.61
CA VAL A 66 6.13 10.44 -8.49
C VAL A 66 4.76 10.27 -7.81
N ALA A 67 4.02 11.37 -7.66
CA ALA A 67 2.74 11.48 -6.93
C ALA A 67 1.61 10.54 -7.42
N ARG A 68 1.66 10.07 -8.66
CA ARG A 68 0.69 9.08 -9.20
C ARG A 68 0.84 7.68 -8.58
N SER A 69 1.86 7.47 -7.75
CA SER A 69 2.18 6.17 -7.15
C SER A 69 1.42 5.87 -5.87
N SER A 70 0.84 6.84 -5.15
CA SER A 70 0.23 6.58 -3.84
C SER A 70 -0.99 5.65 -3.94
N GLU A 71 -1.87 5.92 -4.89
CA GLU A 71 -3.06 5.09 -5.15
C GLU A 71 -2.67 3.72 -5.75
N SER A 72 -1.67 3.72 -6.64
CA SER A 72 -1.12 2.47 -7.21
C SER A 72 -0.41 1.61 -6.16
N ALA A 73 0.29 2.24 -5.21
CA ALA A 73 0.94 1.60 -4.09
C ALA A 73 -0.11 1.06 -3.11
N ALA A 74 -1.11 1.86 -2.75
CA ALA A 74 -2.24 1.40 -1.93
C ALA A 74 -2.90 0.18 -2.56
N ASN A 75 -3.14 0.21 -3.87
CA ASN A 75 -3.70 -0.94 -4.57
C ASN A 75 -2.80 -2.17 -4.48
N TYR A 76 -1.51 -2.02 -4.76
CA TYR A 76 -0.56 -3.13 -4.65
C TYR A 76 -0.51 -3.72 -3.23
N PHE A 77 -0.49 -2.87 -2.20
CA PHE A 77 -0.46 -3.34 -0.82
C PHE A 77 -1.78 -3.96 -0.36
N VAL A 78 -2.93 -3.42 -0.78
CA VAL A 78 -4.24 -4.07 -0.55
C VAL A 78 -4.26 -5.46 -1.17
N ASP A 79 -3.75 -5.60 -2.39
CA ASP A 79 -3.66 -6.90 -3.08
C ASP A 79 -2.77 -7.88 -2.30
N ALA A 80 -1.60 -7.42 -1.85
CA ALA A 80 -0.70 -8.19 -1.02
C ALA A 80 -1.30 -8.55 0.34
N LEU A 81 -2.06 -7.65 0.98
CA LEU A 81 -2.76 -7.89 2.24
C LEU A 81 -3.86 -8.94 2.08
N LEU A 82 -4.64 -8.87 0.99
CA LEU A 82 -5.67 -9.85 0.65
C LEU A 82 -5.04 -11.23 0.40
N ARG A 83 -4.01 -11.29 -0.45
CA ARG A 83 -3.26 -12.52 -0.74
C ARG A 83 -2.64 -13.13 0.51
N ALA A 84 -2.06 -12.30 1.37
CA ALA A 84 -1.49 -12.74 2.64
C ALA A 84 -2.55 -13.24 3.62
N SER A 85 -3.80 -12.77 3.50
CA SER A 85 -4.94 -13.24 4.29
C SER A 85 -5.66 -14.44 3.64
N GLY A 86 -5.08 -15.06 2.61
CA GLY A 86 -5.69 -16.16 1.85
C GLY A 86 -6.89 -15.76 1.00
N GLN A 87 -7.10 -14.46 0.76
CA GLN A 87 -8.16 -13.94 -0.09
C GLN A 87 -7.64 -13.62 -1.49
N GLU A 88 -8.40 -14.01 -2.51
CA GLU A 88 -8.13 -13.57 -3.87
C GLU A 88 -8.53 -12.10 -4.03
N PRO A 89 -7.61 -11.25 -4.53
CA PRO A 89 -7.92 -9.84 -4.72
C PRO A 89 -9.00 -9.70 -5.79
N ALA A 90 -10.08 -8.98 -5.46
CA ALA A 90 -11.14 -8.71 -6.42
C ALA A 90 -10.56 -7.96 -7.64
N PRO A 91 -11.01 -8.27 -8.88
CA PRO A 91 -10.58 -7.57 -10.08
C PRO A 91 -11.03 -6.11 -10.00
N ARG A 92 -10.12 -5.23 -9.57
CA ARG A 92 -10.35 -3.78 -9.59
C ARG A 92 -10.20 -3.30 -11.03
N PRO A 93 -10.99 -2.29 -11.47
CA PRO A 93 -10.74 -1.62 -12.74
C PRO A 93 -9.36 -0.97 -12.63
N ILE A 94 -8.37 -1.65 -13.18
CA ILE A 94 -7.04 -1.10 -13.40
C ILE A 94 -7.30 0.12 -14.28
N THR A 95 -7.11 1.34 -13.76
CA THR A 95 -6.97 2.50 -14.61
C THR A 95 -5.70 2.26 -15.43
N SER A 96 -5.93 1.62 -16.59
CA SER A 96 -4.94 1.20 -17.56
C SER A 96 -3.92 2.30 -17.75
N ARG A 97 -2.73 2.08 -17.19
CA ARG A 97 -1.54 2.81 -17.58
C ARG A 97 -0.51 1.88 -18.19
N PHE A 98 -0.97 1.06 -19.13
CA PHE A 98 -0.15 0.60 -20.24
C PHE A 98 -0.97 0.64 -21.52
N ASN A 99 -1.10 1.85 -22.06
CA ASN A 99 -1.17 2.02 -23.50
C ASN A 99 0.21 1.63 -24.04
N ARG A 100 0.43 0.34 -24.35
CA ARG A 100 1.59 -0.06 -25.16
C ARG A 100 1.08 -0.68 -26.46
N VAL A 101 0.89 0.23 -27.41
CA VAL A 101 0.91 0.00 -28.86
C VAL A 101 2.05 -0.96 -29.23
N LYS A 102 1.70 -2.04 -29.94
CA LYS A 102 2.51 -2.80 -30.91
C LYS A 102 1.64 -3.98 -31.38
N ARG A 103 1.43 -4.27 -32.65
CA ARG A 103 1.82 -3.65 -33.92
C ARG A 103 0.93 -4.30 -34.98
#